data_AF-A0A8S3DED7-F1
#
_entry.id   AF-A0A8S3DED7-F1
#
_cell.length_a   1.000
_cell.length_b   1.000
_cell.length_c   1.000
_cell.angle_alpha   90.00
_cell.angle_beta   90.00
_cell.angle_gamma   90.00
#
_symmetry.space_group_name_H-M   'P 1'
#
loop_
_entity.id
_entity.type
_entity.pdbx_description
1 polymer ?
#
loop_
_entity_poly.entity_id
_entity_poly.type
_entity_poly.pdbx_seq_one_letter_code
_entity_poly.pdbx_strand_id
1 'polypeptide(L)'
;MRKRILDENTTDEDESCSNTSDSDEEESSSNVTDNDDEHNDNEENQQLIIIDRIETDLVTLRHKICLTIQASIDAEECAYKLIKMDSYNRLNEELCQMIVDVCAQQPTYECFFGLLGERICLLEDKYVYWFRCSFQYQYGQYAIARHMENVKLRNVAKFFAHLLVTESISWDAFASIYLSNKTAISSHVYLKHLFLELFEFFGFTKLKNHLTDPTLADYFKGLFQHNNPEDARFCINFFTSIGLGRITDELREFIISNPTPAPPARISIYNEILQNFYDRHGR
;
A
#
# COMPACT_ATOMS: atom_id res chain seq x y z
N MET A 1 59.45 -1.07 58.80
CA MET A 1 60.72 -0.31 58.61
C MET A 1 60.44 0.77 57.55
N ARG A 2 60.52 2.06 57.94
CA ARG A 2 60.76 3.34 57.18
C ARG A 2 60.62 3.33 55.65
N LYS A 3 60.22 4.37 54.89
CA LYS A 3 59.78 5.79 55.00
C LYS A 3 59.36 6.15 53.55
N ARG A 4 58.36 7.00 53.28
CA ARG A 4 58.46 8.44 52.85
C ARG A 4 59.47 8.70 51.69
N ILE A 5 59.31 9.59 50.72
CA ILE A 5 58.38 10.68 50.34
C ILE A 5 58.92 11.23 49.00
N LEU A 6 58.01 11.72 48.15
CA LEU A 6 58.04 12.84 47.17
C LEU A 6 59.32 13.36 46.45
N ASP A 7 59.01 13.95 45.29
CA ASP A 7 59.59 15.13 44.62
C ASP A 7 60.87 14.96 43.79
N GLU A 8 61.11 15.69 42.69
CA GLU A 8 60.34 16.45 41.69
C GLU A 8 61.42 17.01 40.72
N ASN A 9 61.02 17.37 39.50
CA ASN A 9 61.74 18.21 38.51
C ASN A 9 62.91 17.53 37.75
N THR A 10 63.11 17.71 36.43
CA THR A 10 63.11 18.93 35.59
C THR A 10 63.13 18.56 34.08
N THR A 11 62.60 19.46 33.22
CA THR A 11 63.08 19.91 31.87
C THR A 11 63.22 18.87 30.73
N ASP A 12 63.04 19.10 29.43
CA ASP A 12 62.55 20.08 28.44
C ASP A 12 62.54 19.21 27.12
N GLU A 13 61.77 19.36 26.06
CA GLU A 13 61.87 20.35 24.95
C GLU A 13 61.15 19.75 23.71
N ASP A 14 60.75 20.64 22.77
CA ASP A 14 60.36 20.49 21.35
C ASP A 14 58.89 20.08 21.00
N GLU A 15 58.01 21.02 20.59
CA GLU A 15 57.90 21.77 19.30
C GLU A 15 57.39 20.90 18.11
N SER A 16 56.47 21.30 17.22
CA SER A 16 55.76 22.57 16.97
C SER A 16 54.70 22.37 15.84
N CYS A 17 53.56 23.07 16.00
CA CYS A 17 52.69 23.81 15.04
C CYS A 17 52.12 23.13 13.76
N SER A 18 50.97 23.54 13.19
CA SER A 18 50.39 24.89 13.01
C SER A 18 48.90 24.78 12.60
N ASN A 19 47.95 25.49 13.22
CA ASN A 19 47.33 26.80 12.87
C ASN A 19 46.56 26.86 11.54
N THR A 20 45.34 27.40 11.56
CA THR A 20 45.05 28.85 11.38
C THR A 20 43.59 29.22 11.72
N SER A 21 43.43 30.38 12.35
CA SER A 21 42.20 31.13 12.67
C SER A 21 41.86 32.14 11.56
N ASP A 22 40.64 32.69 11.50
CA ASP A 22 40.35 34.06 12.03
C ASP A 22 38.89 34.51 11.83
N SER A 23 38.46 35.41 12.72
CA SER A 23 37.19 36.16 12.73
C SER A 23 37.38 37.56 12.14
N ASP A 24 36.28 38.28 11.81
CA ASP A 24 36.04 39.69 12.22
C ASP A 24 34.71 40.27 11.68
N GLU A 25 34.06 41.09 12.51
CA GLU A 25 32.82 41.86 12.27
C GLU A 25 33.12 43.38 12.11
N GLU A 26 32.29 44.11 11.33
CA GLU A 26 31.49 45.30 11.72
C GLU A 26 31.27 46.44 10.67
N GLU A 27 30.01 46.93 10.69
CA GLU A 27 29.29 48.18 10.28
C GLU A 27 29.72 49.19 9.18
N SER A 28 28.76 49.63 8.31
CA SER A 28 27.90 50.85 8.49
C SER A 28 27.39 51.54 7.19
N SER A 29 26.05 51.77 7.15
CA SER A 29 25.23 52.90 6.62
C SER A 29 25.16 53.40 5.14
N SER A 30 23.90 53.40 4.66
CA SER A 30 23.13 54.39 3.84
C SER A 30 23.31 54.53 2.32
N ASN A 31 22.24 54.21 1.57
CA ASN A 31 21.45 55.20 0.81
C ASN A 31 20.14 54.60 0.25
N VAL A 32 19.09 55.42 0.30
CA VAL A 32 17.72 55.19 -0.17
C VAL A 32 17.67 55.26 -1.70
N THR A 33 17.00 54.31 -2.35
CA THR A 33 16.23 54.54 -3.59
C THR A 33 15.01 53.63 -3.59
N ASP A 34 13.84 54.26 -3.60
CA ASP A 34 12.53 53.67 -3.92
C ASP A 34 12.61 52.79 -5.17
N ASN A 35 12.02 51.60 -5.09
CA ASN A 35 11.32 50.98 -6.19
C ASN A 35 10.11 50.25 -5.61
N ASP A 36 8.94 50.89 -5.78
CA ASP A 36 7.62 50.30 -5.67
C ASP A 36 7.53 49.04 -6.56
N ASP A 37 7.42 47.86 -5.95
CA ASP A 37 6.78 46.67 -6.54
C ASP A 37 6.52 45.56 -5.48
N GLU A 38 6.19 45.94 -4.23
CA GLU A 38 5.82 44.97 -3.18
C GLU A 38 4.30 44.76 -3.09
N HIS A 39 3.70 44.07 -4.06
CA HIS A 39 2.30 43.63 -3.87
C HIS A 39 1.89 42.26 -4.39
N ASN A 40 2.81 41.34 -4.69
CA ASN A 40 2.46 39.93 -4.96
C ASN A 40 3.23 38.88 -4.14
N ASP A 41 4.38 39.20 -3.54
CA ASP A 41 5.22 38.19 -2.87
C ASP A 41 4.75 37.80 -1.45
N ASN A 42 3.92 38.63 -0.81
CA ASN A 42 3.41 38.37 0.54
C ASN A 42 2.24 37.38 0.56
N GLU A 43 1.40 37.36 -0.48
CA GLU A 43 0.30 36.40 -0.59
C GLU A 43 0.83 35.01 -0.98
N GLU A 44 1.80 34.93 -1.89
CA GLU A 44 2.46 33.66 -2.23
C GLU A 44 3.22 33.09 -1.03
N ASN A 45 3.99 33.90 -0.29
CA ASN A 45 4.67 33.44 0.91
C ASN A 45 3.71 33.04 2.04
N GLN A 46 2.59 33.76 2.24
CA GLN A 46 1.58 33.34 3.20
C GLN A 46 0.87 32.05 2.77
N GLN A 47 0.57 31.90 1.48
CA GLN A 47 0.01 30.65 0.95
C GLN A 47 1.00 29.48 1.11
N LEU A 48 2.28 29.69 0.84
CA LEU A 48 3.34 28.70 1.06
C LEU A 48 3.46 28.32 2.55
N ILE A 49 3.47 29.29 3.46
CA ILE A 49 3.49 29.02 4.92
C ILE A 49 2.23 28.29 5.38
N ILE A 50 1.07 28.58 4.79
CA ILE A 50 -0.20 27.90 5.09
C ILE A 50 -0.17 26.47 4.56
N ILE A 51 0.32 26.25 3.33
CA ILE A 51 0.47 24.91 2.72
C ILE A 51 1.44 24.06 3.56
N ASP A 52 2.60 24.60 3.94
CA ASP A 52 3.59 23.91 4.77
C ASP A 52 3.00 23.49 6.12
N ARG A 53 2.22 24.37 6.77
CA ARG A 53 1.56 24.03 8.05
C ARG A 53 0.57 22.87 7.87
N ILE A 54 -0.20 22.86 6.80
CA ILE A 54 -1.17 21.79 6.51
C ILE A 54 -0.45 20.45 6.26
N GLU A 55 0.65 20.45 5.50
CA GLU A 55 1.43 19.23 5.26
C GLU A 55 2.06 18.70 6.55
N THR A 56 2.58 19.59 7.42
CA THR A 56 3.12 19.17 8.73
C THR A 56 2.05 18.58 9.65
N ASP A 57 0.81 19.08 9.58
CA ASP A 57 -0.32 18.54 10.33
C ASP A 57 -0.71 17.13 9.83
N LEU A 58 -0.68 16.90 8.51
CA LEU A 58 -0.93 15.59 7.91
C LEU A 58 0.14 14.56 8.28
N VAL A 59 1.42 14.93 8.20
CA VAL A 59 2.53 14.04 8.60
C VAL A 59 2.41 13.67 10.07
N THR A 60 2.07 14.65 10.92
CA THR A 60 1.85 14.42 12.35
C THR A 60 0.67 13.46 12.59
N LEU A 61 -0.43 13.63 11.85
CA LEU A 61 -1.57 12.73 11.93
C LEU A 61 -1.21 11.30 11.52
N ARG A 62 -0.57 11.13 10.36
CA ARG A 62 -0.13 9.81 9.86
C ARG A 62 0.76 9.11 10.88
N HIS A 63 1.72 9.83 11.45
CA HIS A 63 2.59 9.29 12.49
C HIS A 63 1.80 8.86 13.73
N LYS A 64 0.84 9.67 14.17
CA LYS A 64 -0.02 9.37 15.32
C LYS A 64 -0.91 8.15 15.09
N ILE A 65 -1.44 7.97 13.88
CA ILE A 65 -2.21 6.77 13.49
C ILE A 65 -1.31 5.53 13.56
N CYS A 66 -0.13 5.57 12.94
CA CYS A 66 0.83 4.47 12.98
C CYS A 66 1.17 4.04 14.41
N LEU A 67 1.51 5.02 15.27
CA LEU A 67 1.84 4.74 16.68
C LEU A 67 0.65 4.14 17.43
N THR A 68 -0.57 4.61 17.16
CA THR A 68 -1.78 4.08 17.81
C THR A 68 -2.04 2.63 17.40
N ILE A 69 -1.85 2.31 16.11
CA ILE A 69 -1.98 0.94 15.60
C ILE A 69 -0.91 0.04 16.22
N GLN A 70 0.36 0.45 16.18
CA GLN A 70 1.50 -0.32 16.70
C GLN A 70 1.46 -0.55 18.22
N ALA A 71 0.87 0.38 18.98
CA ALA A 71 0.72 0.25 20.42
C ALA A 71 -0.52 -0.56 20.85
N SER A 72 -1.41 -0.90 19.91
CA SER A 72 -2.64 -1.62 20.21
C SER A 72 -2.47 -3.11 19.96
N ILE A 73 -2.97 -3.92 20.89
CA ILE A 73 -2.98 -5.38 20.78
C ILE A 73 -4.34 -5.86 20.27
N ASP A 74 -5.41 -5.23 20.76
CA ASP A 74 -6.78 -5.56 20.43
C ASP A 74 -7.36 -4.60 19.38
N ALA A 75 -8.04 -5.16 18.37
CA ALA A 75 -8.56 -4.42 17.24
C ALA A 75 -9.74 -3.51 17.61
N GLU A 76 -10.57 -3.91 18.59
CA GLU A 76 -11.72 -3.13 19.02
C GLU A 76 -11.28 -1.89 19.81
N GLU A 77 -10.32 -2.05 20.73
CA GLU A 77 -9.71 -0.93 21.45
C GLU A 77 -9.00 0.04 20.47
N CYS A 78 -8.30 -0.51 19.47
CA CYS A 78 -7.62 0.28 18.45
C CYS A 78 -8.62 1.12 17.64
N ALA A 79 -9.70 0.50 17.14
CA ALA A 79 -10.75 1.18 16.39
C ALA A 79 -11.34 2.35 17.20
N TYR A 80 -11.65 2.13 18.48
CA TYR A 80 -12.17 3.18 19.35
C TYR A 80 -11.20 4.36 19.51
N LYS A 81 -9.90 4.09 19.72
CA LYS A 81 -8.87 5.13 19.84
C LYS A 81 -8.73 5.94 18.54
N LEU A 82 -8.70 5.27 17.39
CA LEU A 82 -8.55 5.91 16.08
C LEU A 82 -9.73 6.85 15.78
N ILE A 83 -10.96 6.40 16.00
CA ILE A 83 -12.16 7.22 15.76
C ILE A 83 -12.25 8.41 16.70
N LYS A 84 -11.87 8.23 17.98
CA LYS A 84 -11.81 9.34 18.93
C LYS A 84 -10.78 10.39 18.51
N MET A 85 -9.68 9.98 17.89
CA MET A 85 -8.66 10.88 17.34
C MET A 85 -9.11 11.57 16.05
N ASP A 86 -9.94 10.92 15.22
CA ASP A 86 -10.46 11.39 13.93
C ASP A 86 -11.65 12.38 14.06
N SER A 87 -11.86 12.96 15.24
CA SER A 87 -13.03 13.79 15.59
C SER A 87 -13.19 15.08 14.78
N TYR A 88 -12.30 15.36 13.82
CA TYR A 88 -12.42 16.47 12.87
C TYR A 88 -13.03 16.08 11.51
N ASN A 89 -13.41 14.82 11.28
CA ASN A 89 -14.19 14.34 10.11
C ASN A 89 -13.61 14.64 8.71
N ARG A 90 -12.44 15.26 8.61
CA ARG A 90 -11.83 15.71 7.34
C ARG A 90 -10.88 14.68 6.74
N LEU A 91 -10.58 13.59 7.44
CA LEU A 91 -9.44 12.71 7.13
C LEU A 91 -9.79 11.21 7.16
N ASN A 92 -11.07 10.86 6.97
CA ASN A 92 -11.51 9.47 6.92
C ASN A 92 -10.78 8.66 5.83
N GLU A 93 -10.53 9.28 4.68
CA GLU A 93 -9.72 8.71 3.59
C GLU A 93 -8.33 8.37 4.07
N GLU A 94 -7.67 9.33 4.71
CA GLU A 94 -6.31 9.21 5.22
C GLU A 94 -6.22 8.13 6.30
N LEU A 95 -7.23 8.02 7.18
CA LEU A 95 -7.29 6.97 8.19
C LEU A 95 -7.33 5.57 7.55
N CYS A 96 -8.27 5.34 6.62
CA CYS A 96 -8.38 4.06 5.91
C CYS A 96 -7.11 3.72 5.14
N GLN A 97 -6.52 4.71 4.46
CA GLN A 97 -5.31 4.55 3.68
C GLN A 97 -4.11 4.21 4.57
N MET A 98 -3.95 4.89 5.70
CA MET A 98 -2.87 4.61 6.66
C MET A 98 -2.98 3.20 7.28
N ILE A 99 -4.20 2.71 7.55
CA ILE A 99 -4.39 1.33 8.03
C ILE A 99 -3.89 0.32 7.00
N VAL A 100 -4.23 0.52 5.72
CA VAL A 100 -3.77 -0.33 4.61
C VAL A 100 -2.25 -0.26 4.46
N ASP A 101 -1.66 0.94 4.54
CA ASP A 101 -0.22 1.13 4.37
C ASP A 101 0.59 0.51 5.54
N VAL A 102 0.09 0.60 6.77
CA VAL A 102 0.70 -0.06 7.93
C VAL A 102 0.58 -1.59 7.81
N CYS A 103 -0.55 -2.10 7.31
CA CYS A 103 -0.72 -3.53 7.02
C CYS A 103 0.25 -4.00 5.93
N ALA A 104 0.45 -3.21 4.88
CA ALA A 104 1.34 -3.53 3.77
C ALA A 104 2.80 -3.66 4.24
N GLN A 105 3.22 -2.83 5.18
CA GLN A 105 4.59 -2.79 5.70
C GLN A 105 4.94 -3.93 6.66
N GLN A 106 3.97 -4.70 7.15
CA GLN A 106 4.26 -5.83 8.03
C GLN A 106 5.05 -6.94 7.31
N PRO A 107 5.98 -7.63 7.98
CA PRO A 107 6.71 -8.75 7.37
C PRO A 107 5.77 -9.93 7.03
N THR A 108 4.72 -10.10 7.81
CA THR A 108 3.68 -11.12 7.67
C THR A 108 2.31 -10.51 7.91
N TYR A 109 1.30 -11.02 7.21
CA TYR A 109 -0.07 -10.58 7.46
C TYR A 109 -0.54 -11.03 8.85
N GLU A 110 -1.11 -10.11 9.59
CA GLU A 110 -1.73 -10.37 10.89
C GLU A 110 -3.24 -10.17 10.78
N CYS A 111 -4.02 -11.11 11.33
CA CYS A 111 -5.49 -11.02 11.31
C CYS A 111 -6.03 -9.78 12.03
N PHE A 112 -5.22 -9.17 12.91
CA PHE A 112 -5.51 -7.90 13.57
C PHE A 112 -5.98 -6.82 12.57
N PHE A 113 -5.34 -6.70 11.40
CA PHE A 113 -5.70 -5.67 10.43
C PHE A 113 -7.07 -5.90 9.80
N GLY A 114 -7.38 -7.13 9.41
CA GLY A 114 -8.70 -7.49 8.89
C GLY A 114 -9.81 -7.17 9.91
N LEU A 115 -9.60 -7.57 11.18
CA LEU A 115 -10.51 -7.26 12.28
C LEU A 115 -10.63 -5.75 12.53
N LEU A 116 -9.54 -4.99 12.49
CA LEU A 116 -9.56 -3.55 12.66
C LEU A 116 -10.39 -2.86 11.56
N GLY A 117 -10.18 -3.25 10.30
CA GLY A 117 -10.95 -2.72 9.17
C GLY A 117 -12.44 -3.07 9.28
N GLU A 118 -12.78 -4.32 9.62
CA GLU A 118 -14.15 -4.76 9.90
C GLU A 118 -14.81 -3.91 10.98
N ARG A 119 -14.13 -3.70 12.12
CA ARG A 119 -14.65 -2.90 13.23
C ARG A 119 -14.90 -1.45 12.81
N ILE A 120 -13.99 -0.85 12.05
CA ILE A 120 -14.16 0.52 11.57
C ILE A 120 -15.33 0.63 10.58
N CYS A 121 -15.49 -0.34 9.67
CA CYS A 121 -16.64 -0.40 8.77
C CYS A 121 -17.98 -0.50 9.51
N LEU A 122 -18.03 -1.17 10.66
CA LEU A 122 -19.25 -1.31 11.47
C LEU A 122 -19.64 -0.02 12.22
N LEU A 123 -18.76 0.97 12.32
CA LEU A 123 -19.03 2.21 13.07
C LEU A 123 -19.80 3.24 12.23
N GLU A 124 -19.32 3.54 11.03
CA GLU A 124 -19.96 4.51 10.12
C GLU A 124 -19.78 4.10 8.65
N ASP A 125 -20.85 4.18 7.85
CA ASP A 125 -20.87 3.81 6.42
C ASP A 125 -19.82 4.55 5.56
N LYS A 126 -19.38 5.73 6.01
CA LYS A 126 -18.33 6.51 5.32
C LYS A 126 -17.03 5.71 5.19
N TYR A 127 -16.69 4.86 6.16
CA TYR A 127 -15.46 4.07 6.12
C TYR A 127 -15.56 2.90 5.14
N VAL A 128 -16.75 2.31 4.96
CA VAL A 128 -17.02 1.31 3.91
C VAL A 128 -16.68 1.90 2.54
N TYR A 129 -17.14 3.13 2.28
CA TYR A 129 -16.82 3.86 1.06
C TYR A 129 -15.30 4.06 0.89
N TRP A 130 -14.60 4.52 1.93
CA TRP A 130 -13.17 4.81 1.84
C TRP A 130 -12.29 3.56 1.72
N PHE A 131 -12.62 2.47 2.40
CA PHE A 131 -11.91 1.19 2.20
C PHE A 131 -12.14 0.63 0.79
N ARG A 132 -13.35 0.76 0.25
CA ARG A 132 -13.64 0.40 -1.14
C ARG A 132 -12.83 1.27 -2.12
N CYS A 133 -12.75 2.58 -1.89
CA CYS A 133 -11.90 3.48 -2.68
C CYS A 133 -10.42 3.09 -2.56
N SER A 134 -9.95 2.73 -1.37
CA SER A 134 -8.58 2.27 -1.14
C SER A 134 -8.29 0.98 -1.91
N PHE A 135 -9.22 0.02 -1.95
CA PHE A 135 -9.09 -1.18 -2.80
C PHE A 135 -8.81 -0.82 -4.27
N GLN A 136 -9.63 0.07 -4.82
CA GLN A 136 -9.55 0.50 -6.22
C GLN A 136 -8.25 1.29 -6.48
N TYR A 137 -7.90 2.19 -5.56
CA TYR A 137 -6.67 2.96 -5.60
C TYR A 137 -5.45 2.04 -5.63
N GLN A 138 -5.35 1.12 -4.66
CA GLN A 138 -4.25 0.16 -4.57
C GLN A 138 -4.11 -0.68 -5.84
N TYR A 139 -5.21 -1.21 -6.38
CA TYR A 139 -5.18 -1.96 -7.63
C TYR A 139 -4.67 -1.12 -8.81
N GLY A 140 -5.11 0.14 -8.92
CA GLY A 140 -4.63 1.09 -9.92
C GLY A 140 -3.13 1.37 -9.80
N GLN A 141 -2.62 1.56 -8.56
CA GLN A 141 -1.20 1.74 -8.31
C GLN A 141 -0.38 0.53 -8.75
N TYR A 142 -0.88 -0.69 -8.53
CA TYR A 142 -0.19 -1.93 -8.95
C TYR A 142 -0.08 -2.07 -10.47
N ALA A 143 -0.98 -1.44 -11.23
CA ALA A 143 -0.94 -1.45 -12.69
C ALA A 143 0.17 -0.56 -13.25
N ILE A 144 0.55 0.50 -12.54
CA ILE A 144 1.52 1.52 -12.99
C ILE A 144 2.89 1.31 -12.34
N ALA A 145 2.93 0.82 -11.10
CA ALA A 145 4.16 0.65 -10.35
C ALA A 145 5.12 -0.32 -11.04
N ARG A 146 6.33 0.15 -11.35
CA ARG A 146 7.37 -0.66 -12.00
C ARG A 146 7.85 -1.82 -11.11
N HIS A 147 7.81 -1.63 -9.80
CA HIS A 147 8.22 -2.61 -8.79
C HIS A 147 7.32 -2.48 -7.57
N MET A 148 6.79 -3.61 -7.12
CA MET A 148 6.09 -3.74 -5.85
C MET A 148 6.60 -4.99 -5.13
N GLU A 149 6.84 -4.86 -3.83
CA GLU A 149 7.29 -5.98 -3.02
C GLU A 149 6.17 -7.01 -2.84
N ASN A 150 6.47 -8.29 -3.06
CA ASN A 150 5.49 -9.38 -2.94
C ASN A 150 4.85 -9.45 -1.55
N VAL A 151 5.59 -9.10 -0.50
CA VAL A 151 5.08 -9.06 0.89
C VAL A 151 3.95 -8.04 1.02
N LYS A 152 4.14 -6.83 0.49
CA LYS A 152 3.13 -5.76 0.50
C LYS A 152 1.87 -6.20 -0.23
N LEU A 153 2.02 -6.72 -1.46
CA LEU A 153 0.89 -7.19 -2.26
C LEU A 153 0.11 -8.30 -1.56
N ARG A 154 0.82 -9.26 -0.93
CA ARG A 154 0.21 -10.36 -0.19
C ARG A 154 -0.57 -9.87 1.02
N ASN A 155 0.00 -8.97 1.82
CA ASN A 155 -0.67 -8.51 3.05
C ASN A 155 -1.91 -7.68 2.71
N VAL A 156 -1.81 -6.77 1.73
CA VAL A 156 -2.97 -5.96 1.31
C VAL A 156 -4.06 -6.84 0.67
N ALA A 157 -3.68 -7.87 -0.09
CA ALA A 157 -4.64 -8.84 -0.64
C ALA A 157 -5.39 -9.59 0.47
N LYS A 158 -4.69 -10.05 1.51
CA LYS A 158 -5.29 -10.73 2.66
C LYS A 158 -6.21 -9.81 3.47
N PHE A 159 -5.80 -8.56 3.67
CA PHE A 159 -6.62 -7.54 4.31
C PHE A 159 -7.96 -7.33 3.59
N PHE A 160 -7.92 -7.10 2.27
CA PHE A 160 -9.16 -6.90 1.51
C PHE A 160 -9.97 -8.17 1.32
N ALA A 161 -9.33 -9.35 1.27
CA ALA A 161 -10.06 -10.62 1.31
C ALA A 161 -10.88 -10.75 2.60
N HIS A 162 -10.31 -10.40 3.77
CA HIS A 162 -11.05 -10.39 5.03
C HIS A 162 -12.28 -9.49 4.93
N LEU A 163 -12.12 -8.23 4.50
CA LEU A 163 -13.24 -7.28 4.41
C LEU A 163 -14.36 -7.71 3.46
N LEU A 164 -14.02 -8.41 2.36
CA LEU A 164 -15.01 -8.97 1.44
C LEU A 164 -15.74 -10.18 2.05
N VAL A 165 -15.01 -11.03 2.75
CA VAL A 165 -15.57 -12.24 3.40
C VAL A 165 -16.50 -11.88 4.55
N THR A 166 -16.16 -10.85 5.33
CA THR A 166 -16.97 -10.35 6.43
C THR A 166 -18.05 -9.36 6.00
N GLU A 167 -18.26 -9.18 4.69
CA GLU A 167 -19.24 -8.25 4.10
C GLU A 167 -19.06 -6.80 4.58
N SER A 168 -17.85 -6.45 5.02
CA SER A 168 -17.49 -5.09 5.47
C SER A 168 -17.26 -4.13 4.30
N ILE A 169 -16.95 -4.66 3.12
CA ILE A 169 -17.01 -3.94 1.84
C ILE A 169 -17.75 -4.79 0.81
N SER A 170 -18.39 -4.12 -0.15
CA SER A 170 -19.11 -4.80 -1.22
C SER A 170 -18.18 -5.27 -2.34
N TRP A 171 -18.63 -6.28 -3.09
CA TRP A 171 -17.95 -6.80 -4.28
C TRP A 171 -17.94 -5.81 -5.45
N ASP A 172 -18.66 -4.69 -5.35
CA ASP A 172 -18.57 -3.57 -6.30
C ASP A 172 -17.15 -2.98 -6.41
N ALA A 173 -16.30 -3.21 -5.41
CA ALA A 173 -14.87 -2.93 -5.45
C ALA A 173 -14.18 -3.55 -6.69
N PHE A 174 -14.64 -4.71 -7.17
CA PHE A 174 -14.07 -5.40 -8.33
C PHE A 174 -14.28 -4.67 -9.66
N ALA A 175 -15.15 -3.66 -9.71
CA ALA A 175 -15.41 -2.90 -10.93
C ALA A 175 -14.16 -2.23 -11.52
N SER A 176 -13.13 -1.95 -10.71
CA SER A 176 -11.85 -1.39 -11.18
C SER A 176 -10.89 -2.44 -11.75
N ILE A 177 -11.19 -3.73 -11.62
CA ILE A 177 -10.30 -4.82 -12.04
C ILE A 177 -10.48 -5.12 -13.52
N TYR A 178 -9.38 -5.03 -14.26
CA TYR A 178 -9.29 -5.47 -15.65
C TYR A 178 -8.16 -6.49 -15.80
N LEU A 179 -8.52 -7.71 -16.19
CA LEU A 179 -7.59 -8.83 -16.35
C LEU A 179 -7.38 -9.15 -17.84
N SER A 180 -6.18 -8.86 -18.35
CA SER A 180 -5.80 -9.06 -19.75
C SER A 180 -4.32 -9.37 -19.89
N ASN A 181 -3.87 -9.61 -21.11
CA ASN A 181 -2.43 -9.76 -21.43
C ASN A 181 -1.56 -8.54 -21.09
N LYS A 182 -2.16 -7.35 -20.89
CA LYS A 182 -1.47 -6.11 -20.49
C LYS A 182 -1.42 -5.90 -18.98
N THR A 183 -2.09 -6.75 -18.19
CA THR A 183 -2.09 -6.62 -16.73
C THR A 183 -0.67 -6.74 -16.18
N ALA A 184 -0.29 -5.79 -15.32
CA ALA A 184 1.04 -5.76 -14.72
C ALA A 184 1.28 -6.97 -13.80
N ILE A 185 2.55 -7.38 -13.67
CA ILE A 185 2.94 -8.51 -12.83
C ILE A 185 2.49 -8.29 -11.37
N SER A 186 2.59 -7.06 -10.85
CA SER A 186 2.16 -6.71 -9.50
C SER A 186 0.65 -6.90 -9.29
N SER A 187 -0.19 -6.41 -10.21
CA SER A 187 -1.63 -6.66 -10.19
C SER A 187 -1.95 -8.16 -10.23
N HIS A 188 -1.19 -8.92 -11.01
CA HIS A 188 -1.35 -10.37 -11.13
C HIS A 188 -1.02 -11.13 -9.84
N VAL A 189 0.09 -10.75 -9.18
CA VAL A 189 0.48 -11.31 -7.87
C VAL A 189 -0.53 -10.92 -6.79
N TYR A 190 -1.02 -9.68 -6.79
CA TYR A 190 -2.08 -9.23 -5.88
C TYR A 190 -3.35 -10.07 -6.04
N LEU A 191 -3.87 -10.20 -7.27
CA LEU A 191 -5.06 -11.00 -7.55
C LEU A 191 -4.86 -12.48 -7.18
N LYS A 192 -3.68 -13.04 -7.43
CA LYS A 192 -3.34 -14.41 -6.98
C LYS A 192 -3.52 -14.55 -5.47
N HIS A 193 -2.93 -13.65 -4.69
CA HIS A 193 -3.06 -13.71 -3.23
C HIS A 193 -4.50 -13.46 -2.76
N LEU A 194 -5.22 -12.54 -3.40
CA LEU A 194 -6.60 -12.21 -3.07
C LEU A 194 -7.51 -13.43 -3.27
N PHE A 195 -7.47 -14.06 -4.45
CA PHE A 195 -8.33 -15.21 -4.75
C PHE A 195 -7.96 -16.47 -3.97
N LEU A 196 -6.68 -16.69 -3.68
CA LEU A 196 -6.28 -17.81 -2.82
C LEU A 196 -6.78 -17.61 -1.39
N GLU A 197 -6.75 -16.39 -0.86
CA GLU A 197 -7.29 -16.12 0.48
C GLU A 197 -8.82 -16.23 0.50
N LEU A 198 -9.51 -15.68 -0.50
CA LEU A 198 -10.97 -15.84 -0.64
C LEU A 198 -11.37 -17.32 -0.74
N PHE A 199 -10.57 -18.12 -1.45
CA PHE A 199 -10.77 -19.57 -1.53
C PHE A 199 -10.57 -20.26 -0.19
N GLU A 200 -9.57 -19.86 0.60
CA GLU A 200 -9.34 -20.42 1.94
C GLU A 200 -10.53 -20.16 2.88
N PHE A 201 -11.13 -18.96 2.81
CA PHE A 201 -12.28 -18.61 3.63
C PHE A 201 -13.60 -19.25 3.17
N PHE A 202 -13.91 -19.19 1.88
CA PHE A 202 -15.20 -19.65 1.36
C PHE A 202 -15.22 -21.13 0.98
N GLY A 203 -14.07 -21.69 0.62
CA GLY A 203 -13.98 -22.91 -0.18
C GLY A 203 -14.48 -22.72 -1.61
N PHE A 204 -14.32 -23.77 -2.42
CA PHE A 204 -14.60 -23.71 -3.85
C PHE A 204 -16.05 -23.30 -4.18
N THR A 205 -17.03 -23.97 -3.57
CA THR A 205 -18.44 -23.87 -3.96
C THR A 205 -19.01 -22.48 -3.69
N LYS A 206 -18.77 -21.93 -2.49
CA LYS A 206 -19.27 -20.60 -2.13
C LYS A 206 -18.60 -19.51 -2.95
N LEU A 207 -17.28 -19.61 -3.15
CA LEU A 207 -16.56 -18.64 -3.99
C LEU A 207 -17.08 -18.64 -5.43
N LYS A 208 -17.29 -19.83 -6.04
CA LYS A 208 -17.87 -19.92 -7.38
C LYS A 208 -19.24 -19.25 -7.43
N ASN A 209 -20.12 -19.54 -6.46
CA ASN A 209 -21.46 -18.94 -6.42
C ASN A 209 -21.44 -17.42 -6.35
N HIS A 210 -20.54 -16.81 -5.55
CA HIS A 210 -20.38 -15.35 -5.53
C HIS A 210 -19.91 -14.79 -6.88
N LEU A 211 -18.94 -15.45 -7.51
CA LEU A 211 -18.36 -14.98 -8.78
C LEU A 211 -19.29 -15.18 -9.98
N THR A 212 -20.22 -16.12 -9.91
CA THR A 212 -21.24 -16.38 -10.94
C THR A 212 -22.60 -15.77 -10.60
N ASP A 213 -22.71 -14.96 -9.53
CA ASP A 213 -23.97 -14.32 -9.15
C ASP A 213 -24.38 -13.30 -10.23
N PRO A 214 -25.57 -13.45 -10.86
CA PRO A 214 -26.04 -12.51 -11.87
C PRO A 214 -26.15 -11.06 -11.38
N THR A 215 -26.39 -10.84 -10.08
CA THR A 215 -26.50 -9.50 -9.49
C THR A 215 -25.15 -8.79 -9.37
N LEU A 216 -24.06 -9.56 -9.30
CA LEU A 216 -22.69 -9.05 -9.19
C LEU A 216 -21.94 -9.09 -10.53
N ALA A 217 -22.50 -9.73 -11.56
CA ALA A 217 -21.87 -9.96 -12.85
C ALA A 217 -21.30 -8.67 -13.48
N ASP A 218 -21.98 -7.54 -13.31
CA ASP A 218 -21.52 -6.24 -13.81
C ASP A 218 -20.18 -5.80 -13.21
N TYR A 219 -19.94 -6.09 -11.94
CA TYR A 219 -18.69 -5.75 -11.24
C TYR A 219 -17.54 -6.68 -11.63
N PHE A 220 -17.85 -7.88 -12.14
CA PHE A 220 -16.85 -8.84 -12.59
C PHE A 220 -16.56 -8.81 -14.09
N LYS A 221 -17.22 -7.93 -14.86
CA LYS A 221 -17.03 -7.82 -16.33
C LYS A 221 -15.57 -7.66 -16.76
N GLY A 222 -14.77 -6.90 -16.02
CA GLY A 222 -13.35 -6.71 -16.32
C GLY A 222 -12.47 -7.90 -15.95
N LEU A 223 -12.93 -8.76 -15.03
CA LEU A 223 -12.27 -9.99 -14.62
C LEU A 223 -12.64 -11.17 -15.54
N PHE A 224 -13.94 -11.39 -15.80
CA PHE A 224 -14.47 -12.43 -16.69
C PHE A 224 -14.92 -11.81 -18.01
N GLN A 225 -13.97 -11.66 -18.93
CA GLN A 225 -14.24 -11.00 -20.21
C GLN A 225 -14.85 -11.96 -21.22
N HIS A 226 -16.17 -11.92 -21.40
CA HIS A 226 -16.90 -12.74 -22.37
C HIS A 226 -16.95 -12.16 -23.79
N ASN A 227 -16.25 -11.05 -24.05
CA ASN A 227 -16.30 -10.35 -25.34
C ASN A 227 -15.05 -10.57 -26.19
N ASN A 228 -13.89 -10.75 -25.55
CA ASN A 228 -12.61 -10.93 -26.23
C ASN A 228 -12.06 -12.33 -25.94
N PRO A 229 -11.93 -13.20 -26.96
CA PRO A 229 -11.42 -14.56 -26.76
C PRO A 229 -9.96 -14.61 -26.30
N GLU A 230 -9.14 -13.60 -26.58
CA GLU A 230 -7.77 -13.54 -26.07
C GLU A 230 -7.74 -13.29 -24.55
N ASP A 231 -8.52 -12.33 -24.08
CA ASP A 231 -8.61 -11.98 -22.66
C ASP A 231 -9.32 -13.08 -21.85
N ALA A 232 -10.34 -13.72 -22.43
CA ALA A 232 -10.97 -14.91 -21.85
C ALA A 232 -9.94 -16.04 -21.63
N ARG A 233 -9.07 -16.31 -22.61
CA ARG A 233 -7.98 -17.30 -22.45
C ARG A 233 -6.99 -16.88 -21.37
N PHE A 234 -6.65 -15.60 -21.31
CA PHE A 234 -5.76 -15.09 -20.27
C PHE A 234 -6.36 -15.30 -18.88
N CYS A 235 -7.64 -14.99 -18.69
CA CYS A 235 -8.37 -15.25 -17.44
C CYS A 235 -8.41 -16.75 -17.09
N ILE A 236 -8.73 -17.62 -18.05
CA ILE A 236 -8.69 -19.08 -17.88
C ILE A 236 -7.30 -19.53 -17.42
N ASN A 237 -6.24 -19.06 -18.07
CA ASN A 237 -4.87 -19.42 -17.74
C ASN A 237 -4.46 -18.92 -16.35
N PHE A 238 -4.84 -17.69 -15.99
CA PHE A 238 -4.61 -17.14 -14.66
C PHE A 238 -5.22 -18.04 -13.58
N PHE A 239 -6.54 -18.28 -13.64
CA PHE A 239 -7.23 -19.10 -12.63
C PHE A 239 -6.73 -20.55 -12.63
N THR A 240 -6.34 -21.10 -13.77
CA THR A 240 -5.72 -22.43 -13.85
C THR A 240 -4.35 -22.44 -13.15
N SER A 241 -3.51 -21.42 -13.36
CA SER A 241 -2.16 -21.33 -12.78
C SER A 241 -2.16 -21.21 -11.25
N ILE A 242 -3.23 -20.66 -10.66
CA ILE A 242 -3.40 -20.56 -9.20
C ILE A 242 -4.19 -21.73 -8.61
N GLY A 243 -4.57 -22.74 -9.41
CA GLY A 243 -5.29 -23.92 -8.94
C GLY A 243 -6.82 -23.77 -8.84
N LEU A 244 -7.39 -22.67 -9.34
CA LEU A 244 -8.82 -22.33 -9.28
C LEU A 244 -9.50 -22.42 -10.66
N GLY A 245 -8.99 -23.25 -11.58
CA GLY A 245 -9.41 -23.27 -12.99
C GLY A 245 -10.90 -23.56 -13.23
N ARG A 246 -11.59 -24.24 -12.30
CA ARG A 246 -13.03 -24.56 -12.36
C ARG A 246 -13.94 -23.35 -12.13
N ILE A 247 -13.40 -22.20 -11.69
CA ILE A 247 -14.15 -20.93 -11.65
C ILE A 247 -14.47 -20.46 -13.07
N THR A 248 -13.63 -20.81 -14.05
CA THR A 248 -13.71 -20.33 -15.43
C THR A 248 -14.43 -21.26 -16.40
N ASP A 249 -15.25 -22.20 -15.90
CA ASP A 249 -15.95 -23.19 -16.74
C ASP A 249 -16.80 -22.51 -17.84
N GLU A 250 -17.56 -21.48 -17.52
CA GLU A 250 -18.38 -20.72 -18.47
C GLU A 250 -17.54 -20.02 -19.55
N LEU A 251 -16.36 -19.50 -19.20
CA LEU A 251 -15.42 -18.93 -20.17
C LEU A 251 -14.83 -20.00 -21.10
N ARG A 252 -14.63 -21.23 -20.61
CA ARG A 252 -14.17 -22.34 -21.45
C ARG A 252 -15.21 -22.72 -22.48
N GLU A 253 -16.48 -22.79 -22.07
CA GLU A 253 -17.62 -23.02 -22.98
C GLU A 253 -17.73 -21.90 -24.03
N PHE A 254 -17.57 -20.64 -23.60
CA PHE A 254 -17.52 -19.49 -24.51
C PHE A 254 -16.41 -19.64 -25.57
N ILE A 255 -15.19 -20.03 -25.19
CA ILE A 255 -14.07 -20.23 -26.13
C ILE A 255 -14.32 -21.40 -27.10
N ILE A 256 -14.96 -22.48 -26.63
CA ILE A 256 -15.32 -23.62 -27.49
C ILE A 256 -16.35 -23.18 -28.54
N SER A 257 -17.32 -22.35 -28.15
CA SER A 257 -18.33 -21.81 -29.06
C SER A 257 -17.79 -20.77 -30.04
N ASN A 258 -16.70 -20.07 -29.69
CA ASN A 258 -16.05 -19.04 -30.50
C ASN A 258 -14.55 -19.37 -30.72
N PRO A 259 -14.24 -20.40 -31.54
CA PRO A 259 -12.86 -20.84 -31.74
C PRO A 259 -12.05 -19.79 -32.51
N THR A 260 -11.11 -19.14 -31.83
CA THR A 260 -10.06 -18.31 -32.46
C THR A 260 -8.75 -19.10 -32.57
N PRO A 261 -7.83 -18.76 -33.48
CA PRO A 261 -6.51 -19.39 -33.53
C PRO A 261 -5.82 -19.30 -32.16
N ALA A 262 -5.19 -20.38 -31.71
CA ALA A 262 -4.45 -20.39 -30.45
C ALA A 262 -3.34 -19.33 -30.51
N PRO A 263 -3.11 -18.54 -29.43
CA PRO A 263 -1.98 -17.64 -29.41
C PRO A 263 -0.70 -18.47 -29.55
N PRO A 264 0.34 -17.96 -30.23
CA PRO A 264 1.62 -18.64 -30.27
C PRO A 264 2.07 -18.93 -28.83
N ALA A 265 2.52 -20.15 -28.58
CA ALA A 265 2.96 -20.59 -27.27
C ALA A 265 4.08 -19.67 -26.77
N ARG A 266 3.73 -18.65 -25.99
CA ARG A 266 4.71 -18.01 -25.11
C ARG A 266 5.04 -19.07 -24.10
N ILE A 267 6.26 -19.61 -24.20
CA ILE A 267 6.93 -20.28 -23.09
C ILE A 267 6.63 -19.39 -21.88
N SER A 268 5.93 -19.98 -20.92
CA SER A 268 5.40 -19.29 -19.78
C SER A 268 6.57 -18.71 -19.00
N ILE A 269 6.95 -17.47 -19.30
CA ILE A 269 7.80 -16.63 -18.46
C ILE A 269 7.22 -16.67 -17.03
N TYR A 270 5.90 -16.87 -16.92
CA TYR A 270 5.18 -17.08 -15.68
C TYR A 270 5.59 -18.34 -14.91
N ASN A 271 5.78 -19.48 -15.57
CA ASN A 271 6.29 -20.70 -14.93
C ASN A 271 7.75 -20.54 -14.55
N GLU A 272 8.54 -19.86 -15.38
CA GLU A 272 9.96 -19.60 -15.10
C GLU A 272 10.13 -18.60 -13.93
N ILE A 273 9.27 -17.57 -13.83
CA ILE A 273 9.25 -16.63 -12.70
C ILE A 273 8.73 -17.28 -11.43
N LEU A 274 7.67 -18.10 -11.51
CA LEU A 274 7.15 -18.85 -10.36
C LEU A 274 8.17 -19.88 -9.88
N GLN A 275 8.83 -20.60 -10.79
CA GLN A 275 9.88 -21.54 -10.43
C GLN A 275 11.07 -20.82 -9.82
N ASN A 276 11.52 -19.70 -10.42
CA ASN A 276 12.58 -18.87 -9.84
C ASN A 276 12.21 -18.21 -8.50
N PHE A 277 10.91 -18.05 -8.20
CA PHE A 277 10.41 -17.57 -6.90
C PHE A 277 10.40 -18.69 -5.86
N TYR A 278 9.92 -19.89 -6.22
CA TYR A 278 9.96 -21.08 -5.35
C TYR A 278 11.40 -21.52 -5.08
N ASP A 279 12.30 -21.44 -6.07
CA ASP A 279 13.72 -21.80 -5.94
C ASP A 279 14.51 -20.80 -5.08
N ARG A 280 14.07 -19.53 -5.00
CA ARG A 280 14.71 -18.49 -4.17
C ARG A 280 14.21 -18.44 -2.72
N HIS A 281 13.00 -18.91 -2.45
CA HIS A 281 12.35 -18.79 -1.14
C HIS A 281 11.85 -20.11 -0.56
N GLY A 282 12.18 -21.24 -1.19
CA GLY A 282 11.93 -22.59 -0.68
C GLY A 282 13.07 -23.12 0.19
N ARG A 283 13.17 -22.62 1.43
CA ARG A 283 13.61 -23.35 2.63
C ARG A 283 12.95 -22.72 3.86
#